data_AF-A0A4Y9K9C4-F1
#
_entry.id   AF-A0A4Y9K9C4-F1
#
_cell.length_a   1.000
_cell.length_b   1.000
_cell.length_c   1.000
_cell.angle_alpha   90.00
_cell.angle_beta   90.00
_cell.angle_gamma   90.00
#
_symmetry.space_group_name_H-M   'P 1'
#
loop_
_entity.id
_entity.type
_entity.pdbx_description
1 polymer ?
#
loop_
_entity_poly.entity_id
_entity_poly.type
_entity_poly.pdbx_seq_one_letter_code
_entity_poly.pdbx_strand_id
1 'polypeptide(L)'
;MRYLSVCLTLLLLATNTVFANWQKISEADYVWGPFKIYNLSLFTETGEYQLGTRPLMLTLKYAKPVDGRDFAISLARSWSNLGITLENQDEVVDRLRKILPNIKKNDQLSYIALSDKGYFVLNDTVIPEEFNQAFNNAVVSVWLDPQVEIGRKLLESQKNVETIVVQMPKAEAVIPSEATDDTEPPPEQAVSSEPNNANTSAPESPAPQNDKKPDASPTNEDQEIEISPPADPIPTWQNPTG
;
A
#
# COMPACT_ATOMS: atom_id res chain seq x y z
N MET A 1 -52.42 -1.22 41.73
CA MET A 1 -51.04 -1.09 42.26
C MET A 1 -50.06 -2.13 41.68
N ARG A 2 -50.11 -2.52 40.39
CA ARG A 2 -49.12 -3.48 39.81
C ARG A 2 -48.69 -3.23 38.36
N TYR A 3 -49.26 -2.26 37.64
CA TYR A 3 -49.02 -2.05 36.21
C TYR A 3 -48.12 -0.83 35.91
N LEU A 4 -48.08 0.15 36.81
CA LEU A 4 -47.31 1.39 36.62
C LEU A 4 -45.79 1.15 36.60
N SER A 5 -45.30 0.13 37.32
CA SER A 5 -43.88 -0.25 37.31
C SER A 5 -43.45 -1.00 36.04
N VAL A 6 -44.39 -1.60 35.29
CA VAL A 6 -44.05 -2.44 34.11
C VAL A 6 -43.78 -1.57 32.87
N CYS A 7 -44.41 -0.40 32.77
CA CYS A 7 -44.13 0.55 31.68
C CYS A 7 -42.77 1.26 31.80
N LEU A 8 -42.22 1.39 33.03
CA LEU A 8 -40.97 2.14 33.24
C LEU A 8 -39.71 1.31 32.89
N THR A 9 -39.80 -0.03 32.95
CA THR A 9 -38.68 -0.93 32.64
C THR A 9 -38.46 -1.17 31.13
N LEU A 10 -39.33 -0.67 30.26
CA LEU A 10 -39.25 -0.90 28.81
C LEU A 10 -38.47 0.20 28.04
N LEU A 11 -38.11 1.31 28.70
CA LEU A 11 -37.65 2.54 28.04
C LEU A 11 -36.11 2.69 27.90
N LEU A 12 -35.31 1.67 28.26
CA LEU A 12 -33.85 1.81 28.38
C LEU A 12 -33.01 0.79 27.59
N LEU A 13 -33.55 0.18 26.54
CA LEU A 13 -32.71 -0.34 25.45
C LEU A 13 -32.25 0.82 24.57
N ALA A 14 -31.32 1.62 25.08
CA ALA A 14 -30.54 2.52 24.25
C ALA A 14 -29.64 1.67 23.33
N THR A 15 -30.09 1.47 22.09
CA THR A 15 -29.28 0.82 21.06
C THR A 15 -28.09 1.74 20.75
N ASN A 16 -26.91 1.40 21.27
CA ASN A 16 -25.66 2.07 20.90
C ASN A 16 -25.36 1.78 19.43
N THR A 17 -25.87 2.63 18.53
CA THR A 17 -25.50 2.65 17.12
C THR A 17 -24.06 3.13 17.01
N VAL A 18 -23.12 2.19 16.90
CA VAL A 18 -21.72 2.49 16.63
C VAL A 18 -21.62 2.96 15.18
N PHE A 19 -21.45 4.27 14.99
CA PHE A 19 -21.12 4.86 13.71
C PHE A 19 -19.60 5.05 13.62
N ALA A 20 -18.99 4.61 12.51
CA ALA A 20 -17.58 4.84 12.24
C ALA A 20 -17.32 6.34 12.00
N ASN A 21 -16.38 6.92 12.74
CA ASN A 21 -16.03 8.34 12.65
C ASN A 21 -14.83 8.55 11.72
N TRP A 22 -15.04 8.41 10.41
CA TRP A 22 -13.93 8.51 9.43
C TRP A 22 -13.36 9.93 9.33
N GLN A 23 -12.15 10.12 9.84
CA GLN A 23 -11.39 11.36 9.72
C GLN A 23 -10.41 11.27 8.54
N LYS A 24 -10.47 12.25 7.62
CA LYS A 24 -9.55 12.32 6.48
C LYS A 24 -8.17 12.74 6.95
N ILE A 25 -7.18 11.90 6.67
CA ILE A 25 -5.77 12.10 7.03
C ILE A 25 -5.05 12.91 5.94
N SER A 26 -5.18 12.44 4.70
CA SER A 26 -4.42 12.95 3.55
C SER A 26 -5.08 12.56 2.24
N GLU A 27 -4.60 13.16 1.16
CA GLU A 27 -4.92 12.74 -0.20
C GLU A 27 -3.76 12.97 -1.16
N ALA A 28 -3.71 12.18 -2.23
CA ALA A 28 -2.74 12.30 -3.30
C ALA A 28 -3.36 11.91 -4.65
N ASP A 29 -2.86 12.50 -5.74
CA ASP A 29 -3.31 12.19 -7.09
C ASP A 29 -2.42 11.16 -7.77
N TYR A 30 -3.02 10.11 -8.33
CA TYR A 30 -2.35 9.20 -9.25
C TYR A 30 -2.49 9.72 -10.69
N VAL A 31 -1.35 9.95 -11.33
CA VAL A 31 -1.23 10.57 -12.66
C VAL A 31 -0.35 9.67 -13.53
N TRP A 32 -0.81 9.38 -14.74
CA TRP A 32 -0.06 8.64 -15.75
C TRP A 32 0.14 9.54 -16.99
N GLY A 33 1.39 9.94 -17.24
CA GLY A 33 1.71 10.94 -18.26
C GLY A 33 0.94 12.26 -18.01
N PRO A 34 0.18 12.78 -18.98
CA PRO A 34 -0.64 13.98 -18.80
C PRO A 34 -2.01 13.71 -18.15
N PHE A 35 -2.34 12.47 -17.80
CA PHE A 35 -3.70 12.08 -17.37
C PHE A 35 -3.78 11.77 -15.88
N LYS A 36 -4.60 12.52 -15.14
CA LYS A 36 -5.08 12.11 -13.81
C LYS A 36 -5.95 10.86 -13.97
N ILE A 37 -5.64 9.81 -13.21
CA ILE A 37 -6.37 8.53 -13.23
C ILE A 37 -7.35 8.46 -12.06
N TYR A 38 -6.87 8.69 -10.83
CA TYR A 38 -7.72 8.85 -9.65
C TYR A 38 -7.08 9.82 -8.63
N ASN A 39 -7.91 10.37 -7.75
CA ASN A 39 -7.47 10.89 -6.46
C ASN A 39 -7.64 9.79 -5.42
N LEU A 40 -6.66 9.61 -4.54
CA LEU A 40 -6.71 8.68 -3.43
C LEU A 40 -6.74 9.46 -2.12
N SER A 41 -7.72 9.16 -1.27
CA SER A 41 -7.84 9.71 0.08
C SER A 41 -7.69 8.61 1.14
N LEU A 42 -6.95 8.90 2.21
CA LEU A 42 -6.77 8.02 3.37
C LEU A 42 -7.58 8.53 4.57
N PHE A 43 -8.27 7.63 5.26
CA PHE A 43 -9.05 7.90 6.46
C PHE A 43 -8.77 6.87 7.56
N THR A 44 -8.81 7.28 8.82
CA THR A 44 -8.90 6.40 10.02
C THR A 44 -9.92 6.96 11.00
N GLU A 45 -10.24 6.23 12.05
CA GLU A 45 -11.16 6.73 13.10
C GLU A 45 -10.50 7.72 14.08
N THR A 46 -9.17 7.78 14.12
CA THR A 46 -8.39 8.65 15.02
C THR A 46 -7.80 9.89 14.34
N GLY A 47 -7.82 9.95 13.00
CA GLY A 47 -7.15 11.00 12.23
C GLY A 47 -5.62 10.83 12.13
N GLU A 48 -5.06 9.77 12.73
CA GLU A 48 -3.65 9.42 12.67
C GLU A 48 -3.45 8.07 11.97
N TYR A 49 -2.30 7.88 11.32
CA TYR A 49 -1.91 6.61 10.69
C TYR A 49 -0.49 6.21 11.07
N GLN A 50 -0.34 4.95 11.46
CA GLN A 50 0.94 4.25 11.63
C GLN A 50 0.88 2.94 10.83
N LEU A 51 2.03 2.30 10.59
CA LEU A 51 2.06 1.05 9.85
C LEU A 51 1.24 -0.02 10.58
N GLY A 52 0.22 -0.57 9.90
CA GLY A 52 -0.69 -1.55 10.48
C GLY A 52 -1.91 -0.97 11.22
N THR A 53 -2.12 0.36 11.23
CA THR A 53 -3.35 0.96 11.80
C THR A 53 -4.59 0.34 11.15
N ARG A 54 -5.55 -0.05 12.01
CA ARG A 54 -6.90 -0.50 11.66
C ARG A 54 -7.87 0.01 12.75
N PRO A 55 -9.13 0.35 12.42
CA PRO A 55 -9.69 0.36 11.08
C PRO A 55 -9.16 1.54 10.24
N LEU A 56 -9.08 1.36 8.92
CA LEU A 56 -8.80 2.42 7.95
C LEU A 56 -9.71 2.31 6.71
N MET A 57 -9.80 3.39 5.96
CA MET A 57 -10.47 3.42 4.66
C MET A 57 -9.58 4.11 3.63
N LEU A 58 -9.45 3.51 2.45
CA LEU A 58 -8.84 4.10 1.26
C LEU A 58 -9.93 4.35 0.23
N THR A 59 -10.06 5.58 -0.26
CA THR A 59 -11.07 5.95 -1.28
C THR A 59 -10.39 6.43 -2.56
N LEU A 60 -10.60 5.71 -3.65
CA LEU A 60 -10.15 6.04 -5.00
C LEU A 60 -11.29 6.72 -5.76
N LYS A 61 -11.17 8.02 -6.00
CA LYS A 61 -12.10 8.81 -6.83
C LYS A 61 -11.58 8.90 -8.26
N TYR A 62 -12.22 8.18 -9.17
CA TYR A 62 -11.73 7.98 -10.53
C TYR A 62 -12.04 9.15 -11.47
N ALA A 63 -11.03 9.58 -12.24
CA ALA A 63 -11.15 10.59 -13.29
C ALA A 63 -11.30 9.96 -14.70
N LYS A 64 -11.10 8.65 -14.80
CA LYS A 64 -11.22 7.80 -16.01
C LYS A 64 -12.01 6.53 -15.65
N PRO A 65 -12.78 5.94 -16.59
CA PRO A 65 -13.43 4.66 -16.36
C PRO A 65 -12.40 3.51 -16.30
N VAL A 66 -12.75 2.41 -15.62
CA VAL A 66 -11.95 1.19 -15.46
C VAL A 66 -12.88 -0.02 -15.48
N ASP A 67 -12.52 -1.09 -16.19
CA ASP A 67 -13.24 -2.37 -16.08
C ASP A 67 -12.95 -3.02 -14.71
N GLY A 68 -13.96 -3.64 -14.09
CA GLY A 68 -13.80 -4.28 -12.78
C GLY A 68 -12.83 -5.46 -12.80
N ARG A 69 -12.68 -6.12 -13.96
CA ARG A 69 -11.75 -7.22 -14.19
C ARG A 69 -10.32 -6.71 -14.34
N ASP A 70 -10.14 -5.58 -15.02
CA ASP A 70 -8.83 -4.93 -15.16
C ASP A 70 -8.34 -4.35 -13.84
N PHE A 71 -9.25 -3.85 -13.00
CA PHE A 71 -8.91 -3.52 -11.61
C PHE A 71 -8.37 -4.75 -10.87
N ALA A 72 -9.04 -5.90 -10.95
CA ALA A 72 -8.59 -7.13 -10.29
C ALA A 72 -7.21 -7.62 -10.82
N ILE A 73 -6.98 -7.52 -12.14
CA ILE A 73 -5.70 -7.86 -12.77
C ILE A 73 -4.60 -6.87 -12.37
N SER A 74 -4.90 -5.57 -12.31
CA SER A 74 -3.94 -4.55 -11.87
C SER A 74 -3.54 -4.76 -10.41
N LEU A 75 -4.48 -5.13 -9.53
CA LEU A 75 -4.20 -5.45 -8.13
C LEU A 75 -3.26 -6.66 -7.98
N ALA A 76 -3.48 -7.72 -8.77
CA ALA A 76 -2.60 -8.89 -8.81
C ALA A 76 -1.16 -8.53 -9.25
N ARG A 77 -1.04 -7.65 -10.26
CA ARG A 77 0.26 -7.14 -10.72
C ARG A 77 0.96 -6.30 -9.64
N SER A 78 0.22 -5.48 -8.90
CA SER A 78 0.77 -4.71 -7.77
C SER A 78 1.43 -5.61 -6.73
N TRP A 79 0.77 -6.71 -6.35
CA TRP A 79 1.32 -7.66 -5.37
C TRP A 79 2.62 -8.28 -5.88
N SER A 80 2.64 -8.77 -7.12
CA SER A 80 3.86 -9.31 -7.74
C SER A 80 5.00 -8.30 -7.77
N ASN A 81 4.72 -7.02 -8.07
CA ASN A 81 5.73 -5.96 -8.10
C ASN A 81 6.27 -5.59 -6.70
N LEU A 82 5.44 -5.73 -5.67
CA LEU A 82 5.81 -5.54 -4.26
C LEU A 82 6.41 -6.81 -3.61
N GLY A 83 6.54 -7.91 -4.36
CA GLY A 83 6.96 -9.22 -3.81
C GLY A 83 5.96 -9.86 -2.84
N ILE A 84 4.71 -9.37 -2.82
CA ILE A 84 3.63 -9.91 -2.00
C ILE A 84 3.05 -11.15 -2.68
N THR A 85 2.89 -12.24 -1.93
CA THR A 85 2.27 -13.48 -2.39
C THR A 85 1.13 -13.85 -1.44
N LEU A 86 -0.06 -14.14 -1.98
CA LEU A 86 -1.18 -14.71 -1.22
C LEU A 86 -1.32 -16.20 -1.49
N GLU A 87 -1.58 -17.01 -0.46
CA GLU A 87 -1.73 -18.48 -0.59
C GLU A 87 -2.80 -18.90 -1.60
N ASN A 88 -3.87 -18.10 -1.73
CA ASN A 88 -4.96 -18.32 -2.69
C ASN A 88 -5.12 -17.16 -3.68
N GLN A 89 -4.01 -16.57 -4.13
CA GLN A 89 -4.00 -15.39 -5.00
C GLN A 89 -4.88 -15.53 -6.25
N ASP A 90 -4.74 -16.62 -7.01
CA ASP A 90 -5.51 -16.82 -8.26
C ASP A 90 -7.02 -16.91 -7.99
N GLU A 91 -7.40 -17.63 -6.94
CA GLU A 91 -8.80 -17.76 -6.51
C GLU A 91 -9.38 -16.40 -6.10
N VAL A 92 -8.63 -15.61 -5.32
CA VAL A 92 -8.97 -14.24 -4.91
C VAL A 92 -9.17 -13.34 -6.13
N VAL A 93 -8.26 -13.38 -7.11
CA VAL A 93 -8.34 -12.56 -8.34
C VAL A 93 -9.54 -12.98 -9.18
N ASP A 94 -9.80 -14.28 -9.30
CA ASP A 94 -10.98 -14.80 -10.01
C ASP A 94 -12.30 -14.47 -9.31
N ARG A 95 -12.34 -14.35 -7.98
CA ARG A 95 -13.51 -13.83 -7.26
C ARG A 95 -13.68 -12.33 -7.52
N LEU A 96 -12.61 -11.53 -7.37
CA LEU A 96 -12.61 -10.09 -7.67
C LEU A 96 -13.14 -9.80 -9.10
N ARG A 97 -12.65 -10.52 -10.11
CA ARG A 97 -13.09 -10.41 -11.51
C ARG A 97 -14.58 -10.70 -11.75
N LYS A 98 -15.25 -11.41 -10.84
CA LYS A 98 -16.68 -11.74 -10.93
C LYS A 98 -17.56 -10.75 -10.19
N ILE A 99 -17.07 -10.19 -9.08
CA ILE A 99 -17.86 -9.34 -8.17
C ILE A 99 -17.66 -7.84 -8.40
N LEU A 100 -16.50 -7.41 -8.90
CA LEU A 100 -16.22 -6.00 -9.12
C LEU A 100 -16.97 -5.51 -10.38
N PRO A 101 -17.90 -4.56 -10.25
CA PRO A 101 -18.53 -3.92 -11.39
C PRO A 101 -17.57 -2.89 -12.02
N ASN A 102 -17.90 -2.46 -13.25
CA ASN A 102 -17.10 -1.46 -13.96
C ASN A 102 -17.23 -0.09 -13.30
N ILE A 103 -16.08 0.52 -13.05
CA ILE A 103 -15.93 1.80 -12.36
C ILE A 103 -16.01 2.90 -13.41
N LYS A 104 -16.95 3.82 -13.26
CA LYS A 104 -17.16 4.92 -14.22
C LYS A 104 -16.32 6.13 -13.85
N LYS A 105 -16.19 7.07 -14.79
CA LYS A 105 -15.65 8.38 -14.48
C LYS A 105 -16.49 9.06 -13.38
N ASN A 106 -15.80 9.59 -12.37
CA ASN A 106 -16.29 10.18 -11.13
C ASN A 106 -16.83 9.19 -10.07
N ASP A 107 -16.85 7.88 -10.32
CA ASP A 107 -17.15 6.91 -9.27
C ASP A 107 -16.05 6.89 -8.19
N GLN A 108 -16.44 6.48 -6.99
CA GLN A 108 -15.57 6.31 -5.83
C GLN A 108 -15.53 4.84 -5.42
N LEU A 109 -14.40 4.17 -5.62
CA LEU A 109 -14.18 2.84 -5.04
C LEU A 109 -13.45 3.02 -3.71
N SER A 110 -14.10 2.63 -2.62
CA SER A 110 -13.48 2.58 -1.30
C SER A 110 -13.15 1.14 -0.92
N TYR A 111 -12.00 0.93 -0.28
CA TYR A 111 -11.70 -0.29 0.47
C TYR A 111 -11.70 0.04 1.97
N ILE A 112 -12.55 -0.65 2.73
CA ILE A 112 -12.61 -0.53 4.19
C ILE A 112 -11.88 -1.72 4.79
N ALA A 113 -10.87 -1.41 5.59
CA ALA A 113 -9.94 -2.35 6.20
C ALA A 113 -10.16 -2.36 7.71
N LEU A 114 -10.75 -3.43 8.25
CA LEU A 114 -10.88 -3.68 9.68
C LEU A 114 -9.69 -4.54 10.16
N SER A 115 -9.71 -4.99 11.42
CA SER A 115 -8.59 -5.74 12.03
C SER A 115 -8.40 -7.15 11.47
N ASP A 116 -9.50 -7.84 11.19
CA ASP A 116 -9.59 -9.24 10.78
C ASP A 116 -10.08 -9.42 9.32
N LYS A 117 -10.85 -8.45 8.83
CA LYS A 117 -11.45 -8.47 7.49
C LYS A 117 -11.51 -7.09 6.82
N GLY A 118 -11.81 -7.07 5.53
CA GLY A 118 -12.15 -5.83 4.81
C GLY A 118 -13.04 -6.09 3.60
N TYR A 119 -13.60 -5.02 3.02
CA TYR A 119 -14.58 -5.11 1.94
C TYR A 119 -14.53 -3.85 1.05
N PHE A 120 -15.03 -3.99 -0.18
CA PHE A 120 -15.15 -2.87 -1.12
C PHE A 120 -16.53 -2.21 -1.04
N VAL A 121 -16.56 -0.89 -1.27
CA VAL A 121 -17.76 -0.08 -1.45
C VAL A 121 -17.60 0.71 -2.74
N LEU A 122 -18.50 0.54 -3.70
CA LEU A 122 -18.57 1.39 -4.89
C LEU A 122 -19.65 2.46 -4.69
N ASN A 123 -19.24 3.72 -4.69
CA ASN A 123 -20.05 4.87 -4.28
C ASN A 123 -20.63 4.60 -2.88
N ASP A 124 -21.94 4.37 -2.79
CA ASP A 124 -22.65 4.07 -1.53
C ASP A 124 -23.12 2.59 -1.44
N THR A 125 -22.63 1.72 -2.32
CA THR A 125 -23.02 0.31 -2.40
C THR A 125 -21.88 -0.62 -1.97
N VAL A 126 -22.11 -1.39 -0.91
CA VAL A 126 -21.19 -2.45 -0.47
C VAL A 126 -21.18 -3.57 -1.50
N ILE A 127 -19.99 -3.97 -1.96
CA ILE A 127 -19.81 -5.16 -2.79
C ILE A 127 -19.87 -6.38 -1.86
N PRO A 128 -20.73 -7.39 -2.13
CA PRO A 128 -21.07 -8.43 -1.16
C PRO A 128 -20.02 -9.55 -1.06
N GLU A 129 -18.78 -9.19 -0.74
CA GLU A 129 -17.66 -10.08 -0.48
C GLU A 129 -16.81 -9.48 0.65
N GLU A 130 -16.51 -10.28 1.67
CA GLU A 130 -15.54 -9.93 2.71
C GLU A 130 -14.22 -10.68 2.47
N PHE A 131 -13.11 -9.99 2.68
CA PHE A 131 -11.76 -10.50 2.49
C PHE A 131 -11.05 -10.67 3.82
N ASN A 132 -10.23 -11.72 3.96
CA ASN A 132 -9.49 -12.02 5.17
C ASN A 132 -8.33 -11.04 5.45
N GLN A 133 -7.71 -11.17 6.63
CA GLN A 133 -6.58 -10.34 7.07
C GLN A 133 -5.39 -10.35 6.09
N ALA A 134 -5.07 -11.49 5.46
CA ALA A 134 -3.95 -11.59 4.52
C ALA A 134 -4.18 -10.72 3.28
N PHE A 135 -5.37 -10.83 2.67
CA PHE A 135 -5.79 -9.94 1.58
C PHE A 135 -5.83 -8.48 2.03
N ASN A 136 -6.43 -8.20 3.18
CA ASN A 136 -6.61 -6.86 3.74
C ASN A 136 -5.25 -6.14 3.98
N ASN A 137 -4.21 -6.87 4.34
CA ASN A 137 -2.85 -6.34 4.36
C ASN A 137 -2.33 -6.08 2.93
N ALA A 138 -2.39 -7.09 2.06
CA ALA A 138 -1.86 -7.03 0.70
C ALA A 138 -2.48 -5.91 -0.16
N VAL A 139 -3.81 -5.74 -0.11
CA VAL A 139 -4.56 -4.71 -0.85
C VAL A 139 -4.22 -3.30 -0.38
N VAL A 140 -4.04 -3.09 0.93
CA VAL A 140 -3.67 -1.79 1.49
C VAL A 140 -2.23 -1.43 1.14
N SER A 141 -1.30 -2.40 1.11
CA SER A 141 0.08 -2.18 0.69
C SER A 141 0.22 -1.66 -0.74
N VAL A 142 -0.71 -1.96 -1.64
CA VAL A 142 -0.71 -1.42 -3.03
C VAL A 142 -0.70 0.12 -3.07
N TRP A 143 -1.16 0.77 -2.01
CA TRP A 143 -1.16 2.23 -1.91
C TRP A 143 -0.37 2.81 -0.74
N LEU A 144 -0.22 2.08 0.38
CA LEU A 144 0.42 2.60 1.59
C LEU A 144 1.83 2.03 1.87
N ASP A 145 2.34 1.15 1.00
CA ASP A 145 3.74 0.70 1.14
C ASP A 145 4.71 1.88 0.84
N PRO A 146 5.76 2.10 1.66
CA PRO A 146 6.73 3.18 1.45
C PRO A 146 7.50 3.12 0.11
N GLN A 147 7.53 1.97 -0.56
CA GLN A 147 8.13 1.85 -1.90
C GLN A 147 7.26 2.52 -2.98
N VAL A 148 5.95 2.66 -2.75
CA VAL A 148 4.99 3.22 -3.70
C VAL A 148 4.99 4.76 -3.62
N GLU A 149 5.17 5.45 -4.75
CA GLU A 149 5.23 6.92 -4.81
C GLU A 149 3.97 7.61 -4.24
N ILE A 150 2.77 7.08 -4.54
CA ILE A 150 1.54 7.65 -3.98
C ILE A 150 1.41 7.41 -2.47
N GLY A 151 1.97 6.30 -1.96
CA GLY A 151 2.05 6.02 -0.53
C GLY A 151 2.94 7.01 0.21
N ARG A 152 4.13 7.29 -0.33
CA ARG A 152 5.01 8.35 0.20
C ARG A 152 4.29 9.70 0.28
N LYS A 153 3.63 10.13 -0.80
CA LYS A 153 2.85 11.39 -0.82
C LYS A 153 1.74 11.44 0.23
N LEU A 154 1.01 10.33 0.45
CA LEU A 154 -0.04 10.24 1.47
C LEU A 154 0.51 10.31 2.91
N LEU A 155 1.73 9.84 3.13
CA LEU A 155 2.34 9.73 4.46
C LEU A 155 3.27 10.91 4.80
N GLU A 156 3.81 11.60 3.80
CA GLU A 156 4.61 12.82 3.96
C GLU A 156 3.81 13.98 4.57
N SER A 157 2.53 14.12 4.23
CA SER A 157 1.68 15.20 4.77
C SER A 157 1.42 15.08 6.28
N GLN A 158 1.65 13.90 6.88
CA GLN A 158 1.55 13.68 8.33
C GLN A 158 2.77 14.18 9.09
N LYS A 159 3.96 14.22 8.47
CA LYS A 159 5.21 14.60 9.14
C LYS A 159 5.33 16.10 9.42
N ASN A 160 4.47 16.94 8.82
CA ASN A 160 4.58 18.40 8.92
C ASN A 160 3.97 19.00 10.20
N VAL A 161 3.69 18.19 11.22
CA VAL A 161 3.18 18.65 12.53
C VAL A 161 4.29 18.73 13.59
N GLU A 162 5.41 18.00 13.44
CA GLU A 162 6.50 17.99 14.44
C GLU A 162 7.46 19.19 14.34
N THR A 163 7.46 19.93 13.21
CA THR A 163 8.46 20.98 12.94
C THR A 163 8.27 22.29 13.73
N ILE A 164 7.20 22.44 14.54
CA ILE A 164 6.88 23.69 15.26
C ILE A 164 7.19 23.64 16.77
N VAL A 165 8.02 22.70 17.27
CA VAL A 165 8.49 22.74 18.69
C VAL A 165 9.97 22.39 18.91
N VAL A 166 10.89 22.74 18.01
CA VAL A 166 12.30 23.02 18.41
C VAL A 166 12.90 24.20 17.62
N GLN A 167 12.40 25.41 17.87
CA GLN A 167 13.20 26.62 17.71
C GLN A 167 13.64 27.12 19.08
N MET A 168 14.92 26.90 19.43
CA MET A 168 15.65 27.70 20.42
C MET A 168 17.16 27.63 20.11
N PRO A 169 17.97 28.59 20.59
CA PRO A 169 19.07 29.13 19.79
C PRO A 169 20.36 28.32 19.80
N LYS A 170 21.15 28.55 18.76
CA LYS A 170 22.56 28.16 18.65
C LYS A 170 23.38 28.75 19.80
N ALA A 171 24.04 27.90 20.56
CA ALA A 171 25.12 28.26 21.48
C ALA A 171 26.48 27.94 20.81
N GLU A 172 27.41 28.88 20.93
CA GLU A 172 28.71 28.86 20.25
C GLU A 172 29.68 27.82 20.83
N ALA A 173 30.65 27.36 20.04
CA ALA A 173 31.66 26.39 20.46
C ALA A 173 32.82 27.05 21.23
N VAL A 174 33.37 26.35 22.24
CA VAL A 174 34.70 26.62 22.82
C VAL A 174 35.43 25.32 23.15
N ILE A 175 36.59 25.15 22.53
CA ILE A 175 37.69 24.20 22.82
C ILE A 175 38.95 25.10 22.76
N PRO A 176 39.92 25.09 23.71
CA PRO A 176 41.01 24.10 23.60
C PRO A 176 41.86 23.72 24.83
N SER A 177 42.63 22.64 24.61
CA SER A 177 43.95 22.28 25.20
C SER A 177 44.03 21.78 26.65
N GLU A 178 45.04 20.99 27.09
CA GLU A 178 45.98 20.00 26.49
C GLU A 178 46.84 19.40 27.66
N ALA A 179 47.71 18.40 27.41
CA ALA A 179 48.69 17.71 28.30
C ALA A 179 48.23 16.32 28.83
N THR A 180 48.65 15.18 28.24
CA THR A 180 49.95 14.45 28.33
C THR A 180 50.25 13.78 29.68
N ASP A 181 50.35 12.45 29.72
CA ASP A 181 51.60 11.74 30.06
C ASP A 181 51.56 10.26 29.61
N ASP A 182 52.72 9.63 29.46
CA ASP A 182 52.98 8.38 28.71
C ASP A 182 52.78 7.05 29.48
N THR A 183 52.66 5.93 28.74
CA THR A 183 53.60 4.77 28.82
C THR A 183 53.31 3.73 27.70
N GLU A 184 54.38 3.24 27.05
CA GLU A 184 54.42 2.36 25.87
C GLU A 184 54.41 0.81 26.18
N PRO A 185 54.49 -0.11 25.17
CA PRO A 185 54.05 -1.53 25.20
C PRO A 185 55.25 -2.53 25.10
N PRO A 186 55.32 -3.60 24.26
CA PRO A 186 54.37 -4.63 23.77
C PRO A 186 54.75 -6.02 24.39
N PRO A 187 55.04 -7.19 23.72
CA PRO A 187 54.82 -7.74 22.34
C PRO A 187 53.35 -8.22 22.13
N GLU A 188 52.82 -8.74 21.02
CA GLU A 188 53.24 -9.27 19.69
C GLU A 188 53.23 -10.81 19.52
N GLN A 189 52.35 -11.29 18.62
CA GLN A 189 52.48 -12.40 17.62
C GLN A 189 51.07 -12.92 17.23
N ALA A 190 50.73 -13.38 16.02
CA ALA A 190 51.17 -13.25 14.62
C ALA A 190 50.38 -14.32 13.80
N VAL A 191 50.45 -14.28 12.45
CA VAL A 191 49.99 -15.34 11.51
C VAL A 191 48.44 -15.45 11.36
N SER A 192 47.79 -14.96 10.28
CA SER A 192 47.85 -15.31 8.84
C SER A 192 47.19 -16.64 8.45
N SER A 193 46.14 -16.60 7.61
CA SER A 193 46.08 -17.35 6.33
C SER A 193 44.84 -16.95 5.49
N GLU A 194 44.93 -17.23 4.19
CA GLU A 194 44.15 -16.66 3.07
C GLU A 194 43.06 -17.62 2.49
N PRO A 195 42.26 -17.23 1.47
CA PRO A 195 41.01 -17.90 1.08
C PRO A 195 41.18 -18.96 -0.03
N ASN A 196 40.07 -19.61 -0.44
CA ASN A 196 39.77 -20.25 -1.76
C ASN A 196 38.51 -21.16 -1.64
N ASN A 197 37.71 -21.53 -2.67
CA ASN A 197 37.58 -21.19 -4.11
C ASN A 197 36.17 -21.63 -4.60
N ALA A 198 35.77 -21.24 -5.82
CA ALA A 198 34.47 -21.46 -6.45
C ALA A 198 34.30 -22.78 -7.27
N ASN A 199 33.04 -23.17 -7.55
CA ASN A 199 32.50 -23.54 -8.88
C ASN A 199 30.99 -23.89 -8.75
N THR A 200 30.04 -23.36 -9.54
CA THR A 200 29.78 -23.48 -11.00
C THR A 200 29.16 -24.81 -11.42
N SER A 201 27.89 -24.81 -11.88
CA SER A 201 27.44 -25.39 -13.18
C SER A 201 25.90 -25.37 -13.33
N ALA A 202 25.40 -24.85 -14.45
CA ALA A 202 24.14 -25.25 -15.09
C ALA A 202 24.47 -26.28 -16.23
N PRO A 203 23.51 -26.88 -16.98
CA PRO A 203 22.87 -26.13 -18.09
C PRO A 203 21.45 -26.58 -18.56
N GLU A 204 20.84 -25.67 -19.34
CA GLU A 204 20.00 -25.85 -20.55
C GLU A 204 18.60 -26.51 -20.63
N SER A 205 17.89 -26.01 -21.66
CA SER A 205 16.49 -26.19 -22.11
C SER A 205 16.40 -27.32 -23.18
N PRO A 206 15.27 -27.65 -23.88
CA PRO A 206 14.47 -26.71 -24.71
C PRO A 206 12.94 -26.99 -24.85
N ALA A 207 12.26 -26.10 -25.58
CA ALA A 207 10.89 -26.26 -26.11
C ALA A 207 10.90 -26.38 -27.66
N PRO A 208 9.74 -26.63 -28.31
CA PRO A 208 9.51 -26.03 -29.64
C PRO A 208 8.05 -25.58 -29.95
N GLN A 209 7.96 -24.40 -30.59
CA GLN A 209 7.20 -24.03 -31.83
C GLN A 209 5.77 -24.57 -32.14
N ASN A 210 4.95 -23.98 -33.04
CA ASN A 210 4.67 -22.62 -33.58
C ASN A 210 3.70 -22.81 -34.78
N ASP A 211 2.60 -22.05 -34.94
CA ASP A 211 1.81 -22.02 -36.19
C ASP A 211 0.96 -20.75 -36.38
N LYS A 212 0.58 -20.40 -37.62
CA LYS A 212 0.33 -19.00 -38.03
C LYS A 212 -0.80 -18.76 -39.06
N LYS A 213 -1.51 -17.61 -38.92
CA LYS A 213 -2.19 -16.76 -39.96
C LYS A 213 -3.61 -17.19 -40.45
N PRO A 214 -4.41 -16.29 -41.10
CA PRO A 214 -5.10 -15.06 -40.61
C PRO A 214 -6.63 -15.01 -40.96
N ASP A 215 -7.38 -13.96 -40.55
CA ASP A 215 -7.83 -12.85 -41.44
C ASP A 215 -8.64 -11.72 -40.73
N ALA A 216 -8.65 -10.54 -41.37
CA ALA A 216 -9.53 -9.35 -41.32
C ALA A 216 -10.28 -8.88 -40.03
N SER A 217 -10.07 -7.60 -39.69
CA SER A 217 -10.88 -6.77 -38.77
C SER A 217 -12.21 -6.29 -39.42
N PRO A 218 -13.12 -5.63 -38.64
CA PRO A 218 -12.98 -4.17 -38.54
C PRO A 218 -13.09 -3.58 -37.13
N THR A 219 -12.25 -2.55 -36.93
CA THR A 219 -12.28 -1.42 -35.99
C THR A 219 -13.49 -1.22 -35.08
N ASN A 220 -13.22 -1.11 -33.77
CA ASN A 220 -13.87 -0.15 -32.87
C ASN A 220 -12.77 0.65 -32.15
N GLU A 221 -12.89 1.98 -32.13
CA GLU A 221 -11.94 2.89 -31.48
C GLU A 221 -12.34 3.18 -30.02
N ASP A 222 -12.38 2.14 -29.18
CA ASP A 222 -12.34 2.31 -27.73
C ASP A 222 -10.92 2.01 -27.27
N GLN A 223 -10.12 3.05 -26.98
CA GLN A 223 -8.81 2.89 -26.36
C GLN A 223 -9.00 2.52 -24.89
N GLU A 224 -9.14 1.22 -24.66
CA GLU A 224 -9.02 0.56 -23.36
C GLU A 224 -7.61 0.84 -22.83
N ILE A 225 -7.49 1.89 -22.00
CA ILE A 225 -6.23 2.25 -21.37
C ILE A 225 -5.97 1.18 -20.32
N GLU A 226 -5.05 0.25 -20.62
CA GLU A 226 -4.57 -0.75 -19.66
C GLU A 226 -3.95 -0.03 -18.45
N ILE A 227 -4.75 0.16 -17.40
CA ILE A 227 -4.32 0.89 -16.21
C ILE A 227 -3.41 -0.02 -15.39
N SER A 228 -2.12 0.04 -15.72
CA SER A 228 -1.09 -0.49 -14.84
C SER A 228 -1.19 0.18 -13.47
N PRO A 229 -1.01 -0.57 -12.37
CA PRO A 229 -0.91 0.03 -11.05
C PRO A 229 0.36 0.90 -10.95
N PRO A 230 0.58 1.63 -9.84
CA PRO A 230 1.87 2.26 -9.55
C PRO A 230 2.98 1.20 -9.40
N ALA A 231 3.50 0.76 -10.54
CA ALA A 231 4.71 -0.03 -10.69
C ALA A 231 5.86 0.94 -11.01
N ASP A 232 6.21 1.76 -10.02
CA ASP A 232 7.44 2.55 -10.10
C ASP A 232 8.62 1.56 -10.20
N PRO A 233 9.58 1.76 -11.12
CA PRO A 233 10.74 0.86 -11.20
C PRO A 233 11.55 0.96 -9.91
N ILE A 234 11.85 -0.20 -9.31
CA ILE A 234 12.64 -0.30 -8.08
C ILE A 234 13.96 0.48 -8.27
N PRO A 235 14.29 1.46 -7.39
CA PRO A 235 15.57 2.15 -7.46
C PRO A 235 16.71 1.14 -7.28
N THR A 236 17.48 0.91 -8.33
CA THR A 236 18.74 0.16 -8.23
C THR A 236 19.75 1.02 -7.49
N TRP A 237 19.82 0.88 -6.17
CA TRP A 237 20.88 1.48 -5.36
C TRP A 237 22.23 0.92 -5.81
N GLN A 238 22.96 1.70 -6.60
CA GLN A 238 24.36 1.41 -6.89
C GLN A 238 25.14 1.56 -5.59
N ASN A 239 25.68 0.45 -5.09
CA ASN A 239 26.62 0.49 -3.98
C ASN A 239 27.82 1.38 -4.36
N PRO A 240 28.26 2.30 -3.48
CA PRO A 240 29.51 3.00 -3.69
C PRO A 240 30.67 2.02 -3.49
N THR A 241 31.23 1.51 -4.59
CA THR A 241 32.62 1.02 -4.58
C THR A 241 33.54 2.21 -4.35
N GLY A 242 34.41 2.10 -3.33
CA GLY A 242 35.51 3.04 -3.11
C GLY A 242 36.69 2.82 -4.06
#